data_AF-A0A432C2T4-F1
#
_entry.id   AF-A0A432C2T4-F1
#
_cell.length_a   1.000
_cell.length_b   1.000
_cell.length_c   1.000
_cell.angle_alpha   90.00
_cell.angle_beta   90.00
_cell.angle_gamma   90.00
#
_symmetry.space_group_name_H-M   'P 1'
#
loop_
_entity.id
_entity.type
_entity.pdbx_description
1 polymer ?
#
loop_
_entity_poly.entity_id
_entity_poly.type
_entity_poly.pdbx_seq_one_letter_code
_entity_poly.pdbx_strand_id
1 'polypeptide(L)' 'MGIKILHIDSNHLILWEQLQQAGFSNHEDFTSSKAEIEAKIHDYQGIVIRSRFKIDKAFLDKATN' A
#
# COMPACT_ATOMS: atom_id res chain seq x y z
N MET A 1 8.73 -15.75 2.67
CA MET A 1 8.31 -14.61 1.83
C MET A 1 6.97 -14.12 2.35
N GLY A 2 6.96 -12.98 3.04
CA GLY A 2 5.72 -12.39 3.56
C GLY A 2 5.22 -11.34 2.58
N ILE A 3 3.94 -11.37 2.27
CA ILE A 3 3.30 -10.38 1.41
C ILE A 3 3.15 -9.08 2.23
N LYS A 4 3.71 -7.97 1.73
CA LYS A 4 3.64 -6.66 2.37
C LYS A 4 2.53 -5.80 1.76
N ILE A 5 1.71 -5.20 2.61
CA ILE A 5 0.62 -4.31 2.22
C ILE A 5 0.89 -2.90 2.75
N LEU A 6 0.80 -1.90 1.88
CA LEU A 6 1.01 -0.49 2.24
C LEU A 6 -0.31 0.28 2.28
N HIS A 7 -0.63 0.84 3.43
CA HIS A 7 -1.87 1.56 3.74
C HIS A 7 -1.58 3.05 3.70
N ILE A 8 -2.01 3.70 2.63
CA ILE A 8 -1.67 5.11 2.37
C ILE A 8 -2.82 6.06 2.73
N ASP A 9 -3.93 5.47 3.16
CA ASP A 9 -5.12 6.13 3.69
C ASP A 9 -5.56 5.40 4.96
N SER A 10 -6.06 6.13 5.96
CA SER A 10 -6.57 5.50 7.17
C SER A 10 -7.76 4.61 6.82
N ASN A 11 -7.53 3.31 6.96
CA ASN A 11 -8.52 2.27 6.82
C ASN A 11 -9.01 1.82 8.20
N HIS A 12 -10.18 1.19 8.25
CA HIS A 12 -10.73 0.66 9.48
C HIS A 12 -9.84 -0.48 10.01
N LEU A 13 -9.65 -0.55 11.33
CA LEU A 13 -8.90 -1.59 12.05
C LEU A 13 -9.22 -3.02 11.58
N ILE A 14 -10.47 -3.29 11.22
CA ILE A 14 -10.92 -4.58 10.67
C ILE A 14 -10.11 -5.02 9.45
N LEU A 15 -9.78 -4.12 8.53
CA LEU A 15 -9.02 -4.47 7.32
C LEU A 15 -7.58 -4.88 7.70
N TRP A 16 -6.98 -4.11 8.61
CA TRP A 16 -5.64 -4.37 9.13
C TRP A 16 -5.59 -5.73 9.83
N GLU A 17 -6.54 -6.00 10.73
CA GLU A 17 -6.59 -7.26 11.47
C GLU A 17 -6.80 -8.46 10.56
N GLN A 18 -7.69 -8.36 9.55
CA GLN A 18 -7.91 -9.43 8.56
C GLN A 18 -6.63 -9.72 7.77
N LEU A 19 -5.92 -8.68 7.33
CA LEU A 19 -4.69 -8.84 6.59
C LEU A 19 -3.58 -9.44 7.48
N GLN A 20 -3.43 -8.94 8.70
CA GLN A 20 -2.46 -9.47 9.66
C GLN A 20 -2.77 -10.93 10.01
N GLN A 21 -4.05 -11.29 10.18
CA GLN A 21 -4.48 -12.68 10.42
C GLN A 21 -4.20 -13.60 9.23
N ALA A 22 -4.31 -13.10 8.00
CA ALA A 22 -3.93 -13.84 6.80
C ALA A 22 -2.40 -13.94 6.59
N GLY A 23 -1.60 -13.39 7.51
CA GLY A 23 -0.13 -13.46 7.47
C GLY A 23 0.53 -12.35 6.66
N PHE A 24 -0.21 -11.27 6.36
CA PHE A 24 0.32 -10.10 5.64
C PHE A 24 1.01 -9.11 6.59
N SER A 25 2.09 -8.50 6.13
CA SER A 25 2.78 -7.41 6.83
C SER A 25 2.19 -6.06 6.42
N ASN A 26 1.36 -5.50 7.28
CA ASN A 26 0.67 -4.23 7.06
C ASN A 26 1.60 -3.07 7.47
N HIS A 27 1.72 -2.08 6.60
CA HIS A 27 2.46 -0.83 6.86
C HIS A 27 1.53 0.35 6.65
N GLU A 28 1.57 1.33 7.52
CA GLU A 28 0.81 2.57 7.39
C GLU A 28 1.71 3.72 6.96
N ASP A 29 1.25 4.50 5.99
CA ASP A 29 2.05 5.56 5.39
C ASP A 29 1.18 6.76 5.03
N PHE A 30 0.83 7.52 6.06
CA PHE A 30 -0.10 8.64 5.96
C PHE A 30 0.58 10.00 5.71
N THR A 31 1.85 10.05 5.37
CA THR A 31 2.56 11.33 5.14
C THR A 31 3.25 11.38 3.78
N SER A 32 3.50 10.23 3.17
CA SER A 32 4.29 10.18 1.95
C SER A 32 3.55 10.71 0.72
N SER A 33 4.32 11.37 -0.14
CA SER A 33 3.84 11.87 -1.42
C SER A 33 3.74 10.77 -2.48
N LYS A 34 2.97 11.00 -3.55
CA LYS A 34 2.84 10.07 -4.68
C LYS A 34 4.19 9.55 -5.19
N ALA A 35 5.19 10.42 -5.34
CA ALA A 35 6.52 10.05 -5.80
C ALA A 35 7.28 9.12 -4.83
N GLU A 36 7.13 9.33 -3.51
CA GLU A 36 7.74 8.46 -2.49
C GLU A 36 7.04 7.10 -2.45
N ILE A 37 5.71 7.11 -2.58
CA ILE A 37 4.91 5.90 -2.73
C ILE A 37 5.37 5.13 -3.97
N GLU A 38 5.44 5.76 -5.14
CA GLU A 38 5.95 5.14 -6.38
C GLU A 38 7.36 4.55 -6.21
N ALA A 39 8.22 5.20 -5.44
CA ALA A 39 9.56 4.71 -5.17
C ALA A 39 9.57 3.49 -4.25
N LYS A 40 8.56 3.30 -3.39
CA LYS A 40 8.49 2.18 -2.44
C LYS A 40 7.52 1.07 -2.85
N ILE A 41 6.52 1.33 -3.70
CA ILE A 41 5.47 0.35 -4.06
C ILE A 41 6.04 -0.93 -4.65
N HIS A 42 7.21 -0.86 -5.30
CA HIS A 42 7.85 -2.03 -5.86
C HIS A 42 8.25 -3.06 -4.79
N ASP A 43 8.47 -2.67 -3.54
CA ASP A 43 8.76 -3.59 -2.43
C ASP A 43 7.48 -4.21 -1.83
N TYR A 44 6.33 -3.58 -2.07
CA TYR A 44 5.02 -4.03 -1.58
C TYR A 44 4.27 -4.81 -2.64
N GLN A 45 3.53 -5.83 -2.22
CA GLN A 45 2.69 -6.63 -3.13
C GLN A 45 1.27 -6.09 -3.21
N GLY A 46 0.86 -5.28 -2.23
CA GLY A 46 -0.43 -4.63 -2.24
C GLY A 46 -0.37 -3.23 -1.66
N ILE A 47 -1.25 -2.37 -2.16
CA ILE A 47 -1.44 -1.04 -1.60
C ILE A 47 -2.93 -0.80 -1.35
N VAL A 48 -3.23 -0.09 -0.28
CA VAL A 48 -4.58 0.34 0.06
C VAL A 48 -4.61 1.85 0.03
N ILE A 49 -5.43 2.37 -0.87
CA ILE A 49 -5.65 3.80 -1.07
C ILE A 49 -7.14 4.06 -1.28
N ARG A 50 -7.66 5.13 -0.69
CA ARG A 50 -9.07 5.49 -0.80
C ARG A 50 -9.32 6.71 -1.68
N SER A 51 -8.72 7.86 -1.35
CA SER A 51 -8.97 9.11 -2.10
C SER A 51 -7.81 10.10 -2.09
N ARG A 52 -6.65 9.68 -1.58
CA ARG A 52 -5.57 10.61 -1.27
C ARG A 52 -4.75 11.03 -2.49
N PHE A 53 -4.67 10.19 -3.51
CA PHE A 53 -4.06 10.49 -4.80
C PHE A 53 -4.63 9.55 -5.86
N LYS A 54 -4.64 9.97 -7.13
CA LYS A 54 -5.05 9.10 -8.23
C LYS A 54 -3.93 8.12 -8.56
N ILE A 55 -4.26 6.83 -8.57
CA ILE A 55 -3.42 5.82 -9.22
C ILE A 55 -3.46 6.14 -10.71
N ASP A 56 -2.30 6.45 -11.26
CA ASP A 56 -2.13 6.76 -12.67
C ASP A 56 -1.41 5.61 -13.36
N LYS A 57 -1.41 5.56 -14.70
CA LYS A 57 -0.72 4.47 -15.42
C LYS A 57 0.76 4.38 -15.06
N ALA A 58 1.43 5.52 -14.92
CA ALA A 58 2.83 5.58 -14.49
C ALA A 58 3.05 4.99 -13.09
N PHE A 59 2.04 5.07 -12.22
CA PHE A 59 2.08 4.48 -10.89
C PHE A 59 1.97 2.95 -10.99
N LEU A 60 1.04 2.44 -11.81
CA LEU A 60 0.88 1.01 -12.03
C LEU A 60 2.11 0.39 -12.70
N ASP A 61 2.73 1.12 -13.63
CA ASP A 61 3.94 0.69 -14.35
C ASP A 61 5.13 0.44 -13.42
N LYS A 62 5.22 1.21 -12.32
CA LYS A 62 6.23 1.02 -11.27
C LYS A 62 5.91 -0.12 -10.29
N ALA A 63 4.66 -0.58 -10.23
CA ALA A 63 4.25 -1.73 -9.44
C ALA A 63 4.55 -3.02 -10.23
N THR A 64 5.81 -3.46 -10.19
CA THR A 64 6.32 -4.58 -11.01
C THR A 64 6.25 -5.96 -10.34
N ASN A 65 5.77 -6.04 -9.09
CA ASN A 65 5.64 -7.28 -8.31
C ASN A 65 4.22 -7.85 -8.30
#